data_AF-K8EE19-F1
#
_entry.id   AF-K8EE19-F1
#
_cell.length_a   1.000
_cell.length_b   1.000
_cell.length_c   1.000
_cell.angle_alpha   90.00
_cell.angle_beta   90.00
_cell.angle_gamma   90.00
#
_symmetry.space_group_name_H-M   'P 1'
#
loop_
_entity.id
_entity.type
_entity.pdbx_description
1 polymer ?
#
loop_
_entity_poly.entity_id
_entity_poly.type
_entity_poly.pdbx_seq_one_letter_code
_entity_poly.pdbx_strand_id
1 'polypeptide(L)' 'MQDLKIIVCHLGNGSSISAVKNGISVDTTMGFTPLPGLPMGTRSGDIDPAIVPFLMEKEKY' A
#
# COMPACT_ATOMS: atom_id res chain seq x y z
N MET A 1 7.29 -8.89 26.19
CA MET A 1 7.04 -8.13 24.95
C MET A 1 8.14 -8.31 23.88
N GLN A 2 9.28 -8.96 24.19
CA GLN A 2 10.46 -9.04 23.31
C GLN A 2 10.39 -10.05 22.15
N ASP A 3 9.26 -10.76 21.95
CA ASP A 3 9.09 -11.77 20.87
C ASP A 3 7.74 -11.66 20.12
N LEU A 4 7.06 -10.51 20.18
CA LEU A 4 5.78 -10.34 19.49
C LEU A 4 5.99 -10.18 17.98
N LYS A 5 5.31 -11.02 17.19
CA LYS A 5 5.22 -10.90 15.73
C LYS A 5 3.74 -10.73 15.37
N ILE A 6 3.37 -9.55 14.91
CA ILE A 6 2.00 -9.17 14.63
C ILE A 6 1.92 -8.66 13.19
N ILE A 7 0.88 -9.07 12.48
CA ILE A 7 0.47 -8.46 11.21
C ILE A 7 -0.80 -7.67 11.49
N VAL A 8 -0.76 -6.37 11.28
CA VAL A 8 -1.90 -5.47 11.46
C VAL A 8 -2.55 -5.23 10.11
N CYS A 9 -3.82 -5.60 9.95
CA CYS A 9 -4.59 -5.33 8.74
C CYS A 9 -5.58 -4.20 9.03
N HIS A 10 -5.26 -2.98 8.59
CA HIS A 10 -6.21 -1.87 8.61
C HIS A 10 -7.03 -1.90 7.31
N LEU A 11 -8.30 -2.26 7.39
CA LEU A 11 -9.18 -2.40 6.22
C LEU A 11 -10.31 -1.36 6.30
N GLY A 12 -10.21 -0.32 5.47
CA GLY A 12 -11.17 0.77 5.41
C GLY A 12 -11.23 1.38 4.01
N ASN A 13 -11.65 2.63 3.90
CA ASN A 13 -11.62 3.33 2.60
C ASN A 13 -10.18 3.59 2.11
N GLY A 14 -9.23 3.65 3.06
CA GLY A 14 -7.83 3.36 2.82
C GLY A 14 -7.44 2.11 3.58
N SER A 15 -6.67 1.23 2.94
CA SER A 15 -6.28 -0.04 3.52
C SER A 15 -4.78 -0.24 3.47
N SER A 16 -4.22 -0.76 4.55
CA SER A 16 -2.80 -1.11 4.64
C SER A 16 -2.59 -2.33 5.52
N ILE A 17 -1.48 -3.02 5.28
CA ILE A 17 -0.97 -4.06 6.16
C ILE A 17 0.37 -3.60 6.72
N SER A 18 0.57 -3.76 8.02
CA SER A 18 1.84 -3.43 8.69
C SER A 18 2.40 -4.65 9.41
N ALA A 19 3.67 -4.93 9.16
CA ALA A 19 4.42 -5.92 9.90
C ALA A 19 4.98 -5.26 11.17
N VAL A 20 4.61 -5.80 12.33
CA VAL A 20 5.02 -5.28 13.64
C VAL A 20 5.82 -6.35 14.38
N LYS A 21 7.07 -6.02 14.71
CA LYS A 21 7.97 -6.89 15.49
C LYS A 21 8.32 -6.19 16.79
N ASN A 22 8.12 -6.88 17.91
CA ASN A 22 8.41 -6.38 19.26
C ASN A 22 7.73 -5.04 19.57
N GLY A 23 6.52 -4.86 19.04
CA GLY A 23 5.72 -3.63 19.20
C GLY A 23 6.13 -2.48 18.26
N ILE A 24 7.13 -2.67 17.40
CA ILE A 24 7.60 -1.65 16.44
C ILE A 24 7.21 -2.07 15.02
N SER A 25 6.65 -1.14 14.24
CA SER A 25 6.39 -1.36 12.82
C SER A 25 7.72 -1.46 12.07
N VAL A 26 7.95 -2.57 11.40
CA VAL A 26 9.17 -2.84 10.63
C VAL A 26 8.96 -2.73 9.12
N ASP A 27 7.71 -2.88 8.66
CA ASP A 27 7.34 -2.73 7.25
C ASP A 27 5.85 -2.39 7.11
N THR A 28 5.47 -1.78 5.99
CA THR A 28 4.07 -1.49 5.67
C THR A 28 3.84 -1.49 4.15
N THR A 29 2.63 -1.84 3.73
CA THR A 29 2.28 -1.92 2.30
C THR A 29 2.16 -0.55 1.62
N MET A 30 1.93 0.53 2.38
CA MET A 30 1.89 1.88 1.79
C MET A 30 3.29 2.41 1.52
N GLY A 31 3.45 3.19 0.45
CA GLY A 31 4.73 3.77 0.06
C GLY A 31 4.85 5.26 0.45
N PHE A 32 5.50 6.03 -0.43
CA PHE A 32 5.63 7.48 -0.27
C PHE A 32 4.29 8.21 -0.16
N THR A 33 3.27 7.71 -0.86
CA THR A 33 1.88 8.17 -0.73
C THR A 33 1.00 7.00 -0.25
N PRO A 34 -0.25 7.26 0.14
CA PRO A 34 -1.21 6.19 0.44
C PRO A 34 -1.75 5.42 -0.78
N LEU A 35 -1.13 5.54 -1.98
CA LEU A 35 -1.56 4.86 -3.20
C LEU A 35 -1.02 3.41 -3.32
N PRO A 36 0.28 3.14 -3.11
CA PRO A 36 0.83 1.79 -3.21
C PRO A 36 0.28 0.84 -2.13
N GLY A 37 0.38 -0.45 -2.40
CA GLY A 37 -0.09 -1.54 -1.56
C GLY A 37 -1.43 -2.11 -2.03
N LEU A 38 -2.39 -2.18 -1.13
CA LEU A 38 -3.66 -2.88 -1.36
C LEU A 38 -4.60 -2.09 -2.30
N PRO A 39 -5.47 -2.78 -3.06
CA PRO A 39 -6.64 -2.14 -3.65
C PRO A 39 -7.56 -1.55 -2.57
N MET A 40 -8.09 -0.37 -2.81
CA MET A 40 -8.92 0.38 -1.84
C MET A 40 -10.20 0.91 -2.51
N GLY A 41 -11.03 1.64 -1.77
CA GLY A 41 -12.34 2.08 -2.28
C GLY A 41 -12.27 2.86 -3.60
N THR A 42 -11.29 3.78 -3.72
CA THR A 42 -11.11 4.62 -4.93
C THR A 42 -9.66 4.71 -5.40
N ARG A 43 -8.76 3.89 -4.85
CA ARG A 43 -7.33 3.87 -5.18
C ARG A 43 -6.95 2.49 -5.69
N SER A 44 -6.10 2.46 -6.70
CA SER A 44 -5.72 1.22 -7.40
C SER A 44 -4.92 0.26 -6.52
N GLY A 45 -4.15 0.76 -5.56
CA GLY A 45 -3.07 -0.02 -4.97
C GLY A 45 -1.87 -0.11 -5.92
N ASP A 46 -1.06 -1.13 -5.73
CA ASP A 46 0.06 -1.45 -6.61
C ASP A 46 -0.40 -1.77 -8.04
N ILE A 47 0.21 -1.09 -9.00
CA ILE A 47 0.02 -1.27 -10.44
C ILE A 47 1.39 -1.27 -11.11
N ASP A 48 1.47 -1.79 -12.34
CA ASP A 48 2.68 -1.64 -13.15
C ASP A 48 2.99 -0.14 -13.32
N PRO A 49 4.17 0.35 -12.89
CA PRO A 49 4.53 1.76 -13.03
C PRO A 49 4.49 2.26 -14.48
N ALA A 50 4.65 1.38 -15.48
CA ALA A 50 4.57 1.72 -16.89
C ALA A 50 3.14 1.99 -17.38
N ILE A 51 2.10 1.63 -16.61
CA ILE A 51 0.71 1.85 -17.02
C ILE A 51 0.33 3.33 -17.01
N VAL A 52 0.89 4.11 -16.08
CA VAL A 52 0.63 5.54 -15.97
C VAL A 52 1.09 6.29 -17.22
N PRO A 53 2.37 6.21 -17.65
CA PRO A 53 2.81 6.87 -18.88
C PRO A 53 2.12 6.32 -20.13
N PHE A 54 1.84 5.00 -20.19
CA PHE A 54 1.08 4.42 -21.29
C PHE A 54 -0.32 5.02 -21.43
N LEU A 55 -1.04 5.17 -20.31
CA LEU A 55 -2.38 5.79 -20.30
C LEU A 55 -2.31 7.28 -20.63
N MET A 56 -1.31 8.00 -20.13
CA MET A 56 -1.10 9.40 -20.47
C MET A 56 -0.94 9.59 -21.98
N GLU A 57 -0.08 8.79 -22.62
CA GLU A 57 0.11 8.83 -24.07
C GLU A 57 -1.18 8.48 -24.83
N LYS A 58 -1.86 7.39 -24.43
CA LYS A 58 -3.07 6.90 -25.09
C LYS A 58 -4.24 7.87 -25.01
N GLU A 59 -4.44 8.48 -23.85
CA GLU A 59 -5.55 9.41 -23.58
C GLU A 59 -5.21 10.87 -23.96
N LYS A 60 -4.03 11.10 -24.56
CA LYS A 60 -3.52 12.41 -25.02
C LYS A 60 -3.40 13.45 -23.89
N TYR A 61 -2.97 13.00 -22.71
CA TYR A 61 -2.59 13.85 -21.58
C TYR A 61 -1.11 14.25 -21.62
#